data_AF-A0A1Y1R780-F1
#
_entry.id   AF-A0A1Y1R780-F1
#
_cell.length_a   1.000
_cell.length_b   1.000
_cell.length_c   1.000
_cell.angle_alpha   90.00
_cell.angle_beta   90.00
_cell.angle_gamma   90.00
#
_symmetry.space_group_name_H-M   'P 1'
#
loop_
_entity.id
_entity.type
_entity.pdbx_description
1 polymer ?
#
loop_
_entity_poly.entity_id
_entity_poly.type
_entity_poly.pdbx_seq_one_letter_code
_entity_poly.pdbx_strand_id
1 'polypeptide(L)'
;MDPLQQALEALKPNHHPDPVTWWPPAPGWWLAALIVLAGVGVSAFLLYRHYARNRYRRAALQETQRIAKALKNSEDSHALISDLNQLLKRVALSAWPRDTVAALHGNEWLNFLDKTSRSNDFTTGPGQVFGDERFAPGEHTLNQTETDQLQRLVERWIRKHHV
;
A
#
# COMPACT_ATOMS: atom_id res chain seq x y z
N MET A 1 -83.40 -3.77 -41.43
CA MET A 1 -81.98 -3.48 -41.18
C MET A 1 -81.93 -2.56 -39.97
N ASP A 2 -81.47 -3.09 -38.84
CA ASP A 2 -81.58 -2.39 -37.56
C ASP A 2 -80.59 -1.21 -37.50
N PRO A 3 -81.03 0.01 -37.13
CA PRO A 3 -80.17 1.19 -37.08
C PRO A 3 -79.04 1.05 -36.04
N LEU A 4 -79.21 0.16 -35.06
CA LEU A 4 -78.21 -0.22 -34.07
C LEU A 4 -77.01 -0.96 -34.70
N GLN A 5 -77.23 -1.75 -35.76
CA GLN A 5 -76.14 -2.45 -36.46
C GLN A 5 -75.29 -1.47 -37.28
N GLN A 6 -75.91 -0.48 -37.92
CA GLN A 6 -75.17 0.56 -38.67
C GLN A 6 -74.30 1.43 -37.74
N ALA A 7 -74.78 1.73 -36.54
CA ALA A 7 -74.01 2.48 -35.55
C ALA A 7 -72.79 1.69 -35.04
N LEU A 8 -72.89 0.36 -34.97
CA LEU A 8 -71.79 -0.51 -34.58
C LEU A 8 -70.75 -0.69 -35.69
N GLU A 9 -71.19 -0.79 -36.95
CA GLU A 9 -70.28 -0.86 -38.11
C GLU A 9 -69.55 0.47 -38.38
N ALA A 10 -70.12 1.61 -37.95
CA ALA A 10 -69.47 2.91 -38.03
C ALA A 10 -68.33 3.11 -37.01
N LEU A 11 -68.15 2.19 -36.06
CA LEU A 11 -67.03 2.22 -35.11
C LEU A 11 -65.75 1.78 -35.81
N LYS A 12 -64.88 2.76 -36.08
CA LYS A 12 -63.56 2.55 -36.70
C LYS A 12 -62.71 1.60 -35.84
N PRO A 13 -62.12 0.53 -36.40
CA PRO A 13 -61.30 -0.39 -35.62
C PRO A 13 -60.09 0.34 -35.03
N ASN A 14 -59.92 0.21 -33.71
CA ASN A 14 -58.80 0.78 -32.98
C ASN A 14 -57.48 0.22 -33.53
N HIS A 15 -56.68 1.08 -34.15
CA HIS A 15 -55.28 0.76 -34.44
C HIS A 15 -54.53 0.76 -33.10
N HIS A 16 -54.13 -0.41 -32.64
CA HIS A 16 -53.19 -0.51 -31.55
C HIS A 16 -51.84 0.07 -32.02
N PRO A 17 -51.21 0.98 -31.27
CA PRO A 17 -49.88 1.44 -31.62
C PRO A 17 -48.94 0.23 -31.63
N ASP A 18 -48.09 0.14 -32.66
CA ASP A 18 -47.05 -0.88 -32.72
C ASP A 18 -46.27 -0.88 -31.39
N PRO A 19 -45.91 -2.06 -30.85
CA PRO A 19 -45.21 -2.15 -29.59
C PRO A 19 -43.93 -1.32 -29.68
N VAL A 20 -43.81 -0.34 -28.78
CA VAL A 20 -42.62 0.51 -28.68
C VAL A 20 -41.44 -0.42 -28.45
N THR A 21 -40.63 -0.61 -29.49
CA THR A 21 -39.44 -1.43 -29.41
C THR A 21 -38.49 -0.68 -28.49
N TRP A 22 -38.19 -1.24 -27.31
CA TRP A 22 -37.36 -0.61 -26.26
C TRP A 22 -35.88 -0.43 -26.66
N TRP A 23 -35.57 -0.56 -27.94
CA TRP A 23 -34.24 -0.67 -28.52
C TRP A 23 -34.06 0.40 -29.60
N PRO A 24 -32.93 1.13 -29.63
CA PRO A 24 -31.79 1.05 -28.73
C PRO A 24 -31.99 1.92 -27.47
N PRO A 25 -31.34 1.58 -26.34
CA PRO A 25 -31.31 2.47 -25.18
C PRO A 25 -30.83 3.85 -25.63
N ALA A 26 -31.55 4.90 -25.21
CA ALA A 26 -31.22 6.27 -25.54
C ALA A 26 -29.71 6.52 -25.31
N PRO A 27 -29.01 7.24 -26.20
CA PRO A 27 -27.55 7.35 -26.20
C PRO A 27 -26.94 7.78 -24.85
N GLY A 28 -27.72 8.44 -23.98
CA GLY A 28 -27.33 8.77 -22.61
C GLY A 28 -27.00 7.58 -21.70
N TRP A 29 -27.56 6.39 -21.94
CA TRP A 29 -27.22 5.19 -21.16
C TRP A 29 -25.82 4.67 -21.45
N TRP A 30 -25.36 4.82 -22.69
CA TRP A 30 -23.98 4.48 -23.04
C TRP A 30 -23.00 5.42 -22.34
N LEU A 31 -23.34 6.72 -22.25
CA LEU A 31 -22.55 7.67 -21.49
C LEU A 31 -22.54 7.34 -19.99
N ALA A 32 -23.69 6.99 -19.42
CA ALA A 32 -23.78 6.56 -18.02
C ALA A 32 -22.96 5.29 -17.75
N ALA A 33 -23.05 4.28 -18.64
CA ALA A 33 -22.27 3.06 -18.56
C ALA A 33 -20.76 3.35 -18.64
N LEU A 34 -20.34 4.24 -19.53
CA LEU A 34 -18.94 4.66 -19.66
C LEU A 34 -18.43 5.34 -18.37
N ILE A 35 -19.22 6.23 -17.77
CA ILE A 35 -18.88 6.91 -16.52
C ILE A 35 -18.74 5.89 -15.38
N VAL A 36 -19.67 4.95 -15.26
CA VAL A 36 -19.61 3.90 -14.25
C VAL A 36 -18.37 3.03 -14.44
N LEU A 37 -18.09 2.62 -15.68
CA LEU A 37 -16.91 1.81 -16.00
C LEU A 37 -15.61 2.55 -15.64
N ALA A 38 -15.52 3.83 -15.98
CA ALA A 38 -14.38 4.68 -15.62
C ALA A 38 -14.23 4.83 -14.11
N GLY A 39 -15.34 5.05 -13.38
CA GLY A 39 -15.34 5.15 -11.92
C GLY A 39 -14.86 3.86 -11.25
N VAL A 40 -15.31 2.70 -11.73
CA VAL A 40 -14.85 1.39 -11.25
C VAL A 40 -13.36 1.20 -11.57
N GLY A 41 -12.92 1.54 -12.78
CA GLY A 41 -11.51 1.42 -13.18
C GLY A 41 -10.58 2.28 -12.32
N VAL A 42 -10.94 3.55 -12.09
CA VAL A 42 -10.19 4.46 -11.22
C VAL A 42 -10.18 3.94 -9.78
N SER A 43 -11.33 3.53 -9.26
CA SER A 43 -11.44 3.01 -7.89
C SER A 43 -10.61 1.75 -7.69
N ALA A 44 -10.69 0.80 -8.63
CA ALA A 44 -9.89 -0.43 -8.61
C ALA A 44 -8.39 -0.13 -8.71
N PHE A 45 -7.98 0.83 -9.56
CA PHE A 45 -6.59 1.27 -9.66
C PHE A 45 -6.08 1.88 -8.35
N LEU A 46 -6.87 2.76 -7.72
CA LEU A 46 -6.51 3.38 -6.44
C LEU A 46 -6.43 2.33 -5.31
N LEU A 47 -7.40 1.42 -5.24
CA LEU A 47 -7.42 0.31 -4.29
C LEU A 47 -6.23 -0.63 -4.50
N TYR A 48 -5.91 -0.99 -5.75
CA TYR A 48 -4.75 -1.81 -6.08
C TYR A 48 -3.45 -1.11 -5.66
N ARG A 49 -3.31 0.18 -5.95
CA ARG A 49 -2.14 0.97 -5.56
C ARG A 49 -2.00 1.07 -4.04
N HIS A 50 -3.13 1.19 -3.33
CA HIS A 50 -3.17 1.18 -1.87
C HIS A 50 -2.82 -0.19 -1.29
N TYR A 51 -3.35 -1.27 -1.87
CA TYR A 51 -3.09 -2.65 -1.45
C TYR A 51 -1.64 -3.05 -1.72
N ALA A 52 -1.10 -2.72 -2.89
CA ALA A 52 0.31 -2.90 -3.23
C ALA A 52 1.22 -2.14 -2.26
N ARG A 53 0.84 -0.91 -1.88
CA ARG A 53 1.54 -0.14 -0.82
C ARG A 53 1.50 -0.79 0.56
N ASN A 54 0.50 -1.61 0.87
CA ASN A 54 0.43 -2.30 2.17
C ASN A 54 1.05 -3.71 2.14
N ARG A 55 1.16 -4.33 0.97
CA ARG A 55 1.72 -5.68 0.84
C ARG A 55 3.21 -5.71 1.19
N TYR A 56 3.99 -4.72 0.75
CA TYR A 56 5.42 -4.64 1.11
C TYR A 56 5.61 -4.45 2.62
N ARG A 57 4.75 -3.65 3.28
CA ARG A 57 4.79 -3.42 4.73
C ARG A 57 4.55 -4.70 5.52
N ARG A 58 3.55 -5.49 5.12
CA ARG A 58 3.24 -6.78 5.77
C ARG A 58 4.38 -7.78 5.61
N ALA A 59 4.96 -7.89 4.41
CA ALA A 59 6.10 -8.76 4.17
C ALA A 59 7.34 -8.34 4.98
N ALA A 60 7.62 -7.04 5.07
CA ALA A 60 8.72 -6.49 5.85
C ALA A 60 8.58 -6.76 7.36
N LEU A 61 7.37 -6.63 7.91
CA LEU A 61 7.10 -6.93 9.32
C LEU A 61 7.30 -8.43 9.63
N GLN A 62 6.84 -9.31 8.74
CA GLN A 62 7.09 -10.75 8.90
C GLN A 62 8.58 -11.07 8.85
N GLU A 63 9.33 -10.41 7.97
CA GLU A 63 10.78 -10.59 7.86
C GLU A 63 11.52 -10.08 9.10
N THR A 64 11.10 -8.95 9.68
CA THR A 64 11.67 -8.43 10.95
C THR A 64 11.57 -9.49 12.05
N GLN A 65 10.42 -10.14 12.16
CA GLN A 65 10.20 -11.20 13.15
C GLN A 65 11.01 -12.46 12.86
N ARG A 66 11.26 -12.78 11.58
CA ARG A 66 12.09 -13.93 11.18
C ARG A 66 13.55 -13.69 11.52
N ILE A 67 14.09 -12.52 11.17
CA ILE A 67 15.46 -12.11 11.49
C ILE A 67 15.67 -12.14 13.00
N ALA A 68 14.77 -11.52 13.76
CA ALA A 68 14.85 -11.53 15.22
C ALA A 68 14.78 -12.94 15.83
N LYS A 69 13.96 -13.85 15.28
CA LYS A 69 13.89 -15.25 15.74
C LYS A 69 15.12 -16.06 15.37
N ALA A 70 15.67 -15.86 14.17
CA ALA A 70 16.87 -16.56 13.71
C ALA A 70 18.08 -16.20 14.58
N LEU A 71 18.18 -14.92 14.96
CA LEU A 71 19.33 -14.38 15.70
C LEU A 71 19.18 -14.44 17.22
N LYS A 72 18.00 -14.76 17.78
CA LYS A 72 17.87 -15.14 19.19
C LYS A 72 18.77 -16.33 19.60
N ASN A 73 19.25 -17.09 18.61
CA ASN A 73 20.13 -18.24 18.80
C ASN A 73 21.59 -17.96 18.39
N SER A 74 21.93 -16.74 17.99
CA SER A 74 23.27 -16.36 17.53
C SER A 74 23.79 -15.21 18.40
N GLU A 75 24.96 -15.37 19.00
CA GLU A 75 25.61 -14.33 19.84
C GLU A 75 26.21 -13.18 19.01
N ASP A 76 26.08 -13.22 17.69
CA ASP A 76 26.67 -12.24 16.78
C ASP A 76 25.79 -10.99 16.65
N SER A 77 26.09 -10.00 17.49
CA SER A 77 25.43 -8.70 17.51
C SER A 77 25.64 -7.91 16.22
N HIS A 78 26.78 -8.07 15.55
CA HIS A 78 27.08 -7.38 14.29
C HIS A 78 26.24 -7.92 13.14
N ALA A 79 26.07 -9.25 13.07
CA ALA A 79 25.17 -9.88 12.10
C ALA A 79 23.73 -9.35 12.25
N LEU A 80 23.24 -9.21 13.49
CA LEU A 80 21.91 -8.66 13.75
C LEU A 80 21.76 -7.21 13.30
N ILE A 81 22.72 -6.34 13.62
CA ILE A 81 22.67 -4.93 13.21
C ILE A 81 22.68 -4.83 11.67
N SER A 82 23.52 -5.62 11.01
CA SER A 82 23.62 -5.67 9.55
C SER A 82 22.30 -6.11 8.90
N ASP A 83 21.70 -7.20 9.39
CA ASP A 83 20.45 -7.75 8.85
C ASP A 83 19.26 -6.80 9.03
N LEU A 84 19.15 -6.19 10.22
CA LEU A 84 18.14 -5.17 10.50
C LEU A 84 18.31 -3.93 9.60
N ASN A 85 19.55 -3.49 9.38
CA ASN A 85 19.84 -2.37 8.49
C ASN A 85 19.52 -2.71 7.03
N GLN A 86 19.88 -3.91 6.56
CA GLN A 86 19.55 -4.36 5.22
C GLN A 86 18.03 -4.46 5.01
N LEU A 87 17.30 -4.89 6.04
CA LEU A 87 15.83 -4.87 6.03
C LEU A 87 15.29 -3.44 5.90
N LEU A 88 15.75 -2.50 6.73
CA LEU A 88 15.35 -1.09 6.64
C LEU A 88 15.61 -0.53 5.23
N LYS A 89 16.78 -0.81 4.65
CA LYS A 89 17.12 -0.42 3.28
C LYS A 89 16.18 -1.01 2.24
N ARG A 90 15.87 -2.32 2.32
CA ARG A 90 14.89 -2.97 1.43
C ARG A 90 13.50 -2.34 1.54
N VAL A 91 13.06 -2.03 2.76
CA VAL A 91 11.77 -1.37 3.00
C VAL A 91 11.76 0.04 2.43
N ALA A 92 12.83 0.82 2.66
CA ALA A 92 12.96 2.14 2.07
C ALA A 92 12.97 2.09 0.53
N LEU A 93 13.69 1.16 -0.08
CA LEU A 93 13.69 0.99 -1.55
C LEU A 93 12.33 0.57 -2.13
N SER A 94 11.45 -0.02 -1.33
CA SER A 94 10.09 -0.36 -1.75
C SER A 94 9.11 0.82 -1.66
N ALA A 95 9.48 1.86 -0.90
CA ALA A 95 8.65 3.01 -0.59
C ALA A 95 9.09 4.28 -1.33
N TRP A 96 10.39 4.46 -1.58
CA TRP A 96 10.97 5.65 -2.23
C TRP A 96 11.81 5.29 -3.46
N PRO A 97 12.05 6.26 -4.37
CA PRO A 97 12.91 6.05 -5.54
C PRO A 97 14.30 5.54 -5.15
N ARG A 98 14.82 4.60 -5.94
CA ARG A 98 16.13 3.98 -5.70
C ARG A 98 17.25 5.00 -5.64
N ASP A 99 17.23 6.00 -6.52
CA ASP A 99 18.26 7.02 -6.61
C ASP A 99 18.39 7.85 -5.33
N THR A 100 17.28 8.05 -4.62
CA THR A 100 17.27 8.76 -3.34
C THR A 100 17.81 7.89 -2.21
N VAL A 101 17.41 6.62 -2.13
CA VAL A 101 17.74 5.77 -0.96
C VAL A 101 19.11 5.10 -1.06
N ALA A 102 19.55 4.75 -2.28
CA ALA A 102 20.80 4.03 -2.51
C ALA A 102 22.03 4.90 -2.22
N ALA A 103 21.93 6.22 -2.40
CA ALA A 103 23.00 7.17 -2.09
C ALA A 103 23.15 7.43 -0.58
N LEU A 104 22.15 7.10 0.25
CA LEU A 104 22.20 7.43 1.68
C LEU A 104 23.10 6.46 2.46
N HIS A 105 24.03 6.99 3.22
CA HIS A 105 24.93 6.24 4.10
C HIS A 105 25.23 7.01 5.38
N GLY A 106 25.74 6.30 6.40
CA GLY A 106 26.10 6.89 7.70
C GLY A 106 25.00 7.77 8.29
N ASN A 107 25.36 8.99 8.67
CA ASN A 107 24.43 9.96 9.26
C ASN A 107 23.30 10.41 8.32
N GLU A 108 23.52 10.45 7.01
CA GLU A 108 22.46 10.81 6.05
C GLU A 108 21.35 9.76 6.05
N TRP A 109 21.73 8.50 6.23
CA TRP A 109 20.79 7.40 6.37
C TRP A 109 19.95 7.51 7.64
N LEU A 110 20.58 7.79 8.79
CA LEU A 110 19.88 7.97 10.07
C LEU A 110 18.91 9.16 10.02
N ASN A 111 19.35 10.30 9.47
CA ASN A 111 18.51 11.48 9.27
C ASN A 111 17.29 11.19 8.38
N PHE A 112 17.47 10.38 7.34
CA PHE A 112 16.35 9.95 6.49
C PHE A 112 15.34 9.10 7.26
N LEU A 113 15.80 8.15 8.09
CA LEU A 113 14.92 7.33 8.90
C LEU A 113 14.10 8.19 9.86
N ASP A 114 14.75 9.11 10.56
CA ASP A 114 14.10 10.03 11.50
C ASP A 114 13.12 11.00 10.83
N LYS A 115 13.48 11.54 9.66
CA LYS A 115 12.59 12.39 8.86
C LYS A 115 11.33 11.64 8.43
N THR A 116 11.44 10.37 8.09
CA THR A 116 10.31 9.56 7.58
C THR A 116 9.42 9.00 8.69
N SER A 117 9.93 8.80 9.91
CA SER A 117 9.15 8.43 11.10
C SER A 117 8.71 9.61 11.97
N ARG A 118 9.20 10.83 11.71
CA ARG A 118 9.04 12.00 12.60
C ARG A 118 9.55 11.71 14.02
N SER A 119 10.72 11.07 14.10
CA SER A 119 11.43 10.75 15.34
C SER A 119 12.83 11.33 15.31
N ASN A 120 13.55 11.19 16.43
CA ASN A 120 15.00 11.38 16.56
C ASN A 120 15.67 10.10 17.14
N ASP A 121 14.96 8.97 17.06
CA ASP A 121 15.36 7.68 17.64
C ASP A 121 16.59 7.08 16.90
N PHE A 122 16.84 7.48 15.65
CA PHE A 122 17.94 6.97 14.83
C PHE A 122 19.20 7.82 14.91
N THR A 123 19.08 9.15 15.02
CA THR A 123 20.22 10.06 15.14
C THR A 123 20.68 10.26 16.58
N THR A 124 19.77 10.16 17.55
CA THR A 124 20.04 10.47 18.97
C THR A 124 19.69 9.33 19.91
N GLY A 125 19.02 8.30 19.41
CA GLY A 125 18.59 7.14 20.18
C GLY A 125 19.41 5.88 19.87
N PRO A 126 18.85 4.69 20.18
CA PRO A 126 19.53 3.41 19.99
C PRO A 126 19.78 3.08 18.51
N GLY A 127 19.13 3.76 17.55
CA GLY A 127 19.32 3.50 16.13
C GLY A 127 20.65 4.00 15.54
N GLN A 128 21.49 4.69 16.32
CA GLN A 128 22.81 5.17 15.88
C GLN A 128 23.72 4.05 15.39
N VAL A 129 23.53 2.84 15.93
CA VAL A 129 24.23 1.62 15.52
C VAL A 129 24.09 1.28 14.04
N PHE A 130 23.06 1.78 13.35
CA PHE A 130 22.85 1.57 11.91
C PHE A 130 23.67 2.52 11.01
N GLY A 131 24.28 3.55 11.60
CA GLY A 131 25.12 4.56 10.95
C GLY A 131 26.53 4.05 10.66
N ASP A 132 27.53 4.89 10.91
CA ASP A 132 28.94 4.55 10.69
C ASP A 132 29.51 3.62 11.78
N GLU A 133 28.84 3.56 12.93
CA GLU A 133 29.20 2.69 14.07
C GLU A 133 29.15 1.19 13.73
N ARG A 134 28.37 0.79 12.72
CA ARG A 134 28.31 -0.60 12.23
C ARG A 134 29.64 -1.13 11.72
N PHE A 135 30.57 -0.24 11.36
CA PHE A 135 31.89 -0.57 10.84
C PHE A 135 33.02 -0.31 11.83
N ALA A 136 32.69 0.19 13.03
CA ALA A 136 33.69 0.40 14.06
C ALA A 136 34.23 -0.97 14.51
N PRO A 137 35.55 -1.19 14.50
CA PRO A 137 36.15 -2.41 15.03
C PRO A 137 36.07 -2.36 16.55
N GLY A 138 34.92 -2.79 17.07
CA GLY A 138 34.64 -2.88 18.50
C GLY A 138 33.70 -4.05 18.76
N GLU A 139 33.97 -4.79 19.82
CA GLU A 139 33.10 -5.83 20.39
C GLU A 139 31.82 -5.18 20.94
N HIS A 140 30.98 -4.63 20.07
CA HIS A 140 29.69 -4.09 20.47
C HIS A 140 28.73 -5.27 20.68
N THR A 141 28.88 -5.90 21.83
CA THR A 141 28.01 -6.99 22.28
C THR A 141 26.71 -6.38 22.78
N LEU A 142 25.66 -6.49 21.97
CA LEU A 142 24.32 -6.05 22.36
C LEU A 142 23.80 -6.97 23.46
N ASN A 143 23.36 -6.38 24.56
CA ASN A 143 22.59 -7.14 25.55
C ASN A 143 21.18 -7.44 25.01
N GLN A 144 20.45 -8.35 25.66
CA GLN A 144 19.09 -8.71 25.23
C GLN A 144 18.12 -7.52 25.23
N THR A 145 18.33 -6.54 26.13
CA THR A 145 17.45 -5.37 26.23
C THR A 145 17.67 -4.42 25.05
N GLU A 146 18.92 -4.19 24.64
CA GLU A 146 19.28 -3.38 23.47
C GLU A 146 18.80 -4.03 22.18
N THR A 147 18.97 -5.35 22.06
CA THR A 147 18.43 -6.14 20.95
C THR A 147 16.93 -5.94 20.81
N ASP A 148 16.18 -6.10 21.91
CA ASP A 148 14.74 -5.89 21.94
C ASP A 148 14.35 -4.44 21.62
N GLN A 149 15.13 -3.45 22.07
CA GLN A 149 14.91 -2.04 21.75
C GLN A 149 15.10 -1.74 20.27
N LEU A 150 16.19 -2.24 19.66
CA LEU A 150 16.46 -2.11 18.23
C LEU A 150 15.37 -2.77 17.38
N GLN A 151 14.96 -3.98 17.75
CA GLN A 151 13.87 -4.66 17.05
C GLN A 151 12.58 -3.83 17.11
N ARG A 152 12.19 -3.36 18.30
CA ARG A 152 11.00 -2.50 18.46
C ARG A 152 11.10 -1.21 17.67
N LEU A 153 12.29 -0.62 17.59
CA LEU A 153 12.54 0.59 16.82
C LEU A 153 12.34 0.35 15.32
N VAL A 154 12.94 -0.71 14.77
CA VAL A 154 12.79 -1.11 13.36
C VAL A 154 11.33 -1.43 13.04
N GLU A 155 10.65 -2.22 13.87
CA GLU A 155 9.23 -2.53 13.68
C GLU A 155 8.35 -1.28 13.71
N ARG A 156 8.63 -0.34 14.64
CA ARG A 156 7.90 0.92 14.74
C ARG A 156 8.09 1.76 13.48
N TRP A 157 9.31 1.86 12.97
CA TRP A 157 9.60 2.59 11.75
C TRP A 157 8.90 1.96 10.54
N ILE A 158 8.97 0.63 10.37
CA ILE A 158 8.28 -0.08 9.27
C ILE A 158 6.76 0.16 9.32
N ARG A 159 6.16 0.28 10.52
CA ARG A 159 4.73 0.56 10.67
C ARG A 159 4.36 2.02 10.40
N LYS A 160 5.19 2.97 10.84
CA LYS A 160 4.84 4.40 10.92
C LYS A 160 5.50 5.27 9.85
N HIS A 161 6.42 4.76 9.05
CA HIS A 161 7.09 5.58 8.04
C HIS A 161 6.07 6.16 7.04
N HIS A 162 6.24 7.44 6.74
CA HIS A 162 5.36 8.18 5.84
C HIS A 162 5.95 8.19 4.44
N VAL A 163 5.22 7.62 3.47
CA VAL A 163 5.58 7.61 2.04
C VAL A 163 4.80 8.66 1.28
#